data_AF-A0A957LE83-F1
#
_entry.id   AF-A0A957LE83-F1
#
_cell.length_a   1.000
_cell.length_b   1.000
_cell.length_c   1.000
_cell.angle_alpha   90.00
_cell.angle_beta   90.00
_cell.angle_gamma   90.00
#
_symmetry.space_group_name_H-M   'P 1'
#
loop_
_entity.id
_entity.type
_entity.pdbx_description
1 polymer ?
#
loop_
_entity_poly.entity_id
_entity_poly.type
_entity_poly.pdbx_seq_one_letter_code
_entity_poly.pdbx_strand_id
1 'polypeptide(L)'
;GAGAEMGPLEVLSQWRANIVAVDLARPAVWKRLMGVVKQGNGKLYAPLSHPAEDESGILAFAGANLLTETPEIAHWLKSFAGPLTIGGYAYLDGQLHVQVSMAMDAIMQTVTAERPDVALAFLPTPTDVFAISPDAADMAQSRFEERRLSKLWQAPLRALSGQRFFEPNIDRRYMLPDGREVGITDNLVLQQGPNYALAKRLQQWRALVSRAQGISVSVNVAPSTTTRSVVKNLALAAAYAGADWFGVEVFNPETSNALMAAMLVHDLRYEQSAANPAVQLGHPTELFMEGANHGGLWRVGFASRSVMEIAALLGWRGALAAR
;
A
#
# COMPACT_ATOMS: atom_id res chain seq x y z
N GLY A 1 -12.03 0.02 3.25
CA GLY A 1 -12.90 -0.68 4.18
C GLY A 1 -12.33 -2.06 4.44
N ALA A 2 -12.95 -2.81 5.34
CA ALA A 2 -12.56 -4.18 5.65
C ALA A 2 -12.52 -5.10 4.41
N GLY A 3 -13.33 -4.82 3.39
CA GLY A 3 -13.39 -5.58 2.15
C GLY A 3 -12.39 -5.17 1.06
N ALA A 4 -11.34 -4.43 1.42
CA ALA A 4 -10.26 -4.06 0.50
C ALA A 4 -9.55 -5.31 -0.03
N GLU A 5 -9.28 -5.33 -1.34
CA GLU A 5 -8.67 -6.50 -2.01
C GLU A 5 -7.24 -6.79 -1.54
N MET A 6 -6.51 -5.76 -1.13
CA MET A 6 -5.17 -5.82 -0.53
C MET A 6 -5.19 -5.86 1.01
N GLY A 7 -6.39 -5.88 1.60
CA GLY A 7 -6.55 -5.86 3.06
C GLY A 7 -6.25 -7.23 3.67
N PRO A 8 -5.76 -7.28 4.92
CA PRO A 8 -5.32 -8.52 5.55
C PRO A 8 -6.48 -9.41 6.05
N LEU A 9 -7.74 -9.09 5.70
CA LEU A 9 -8.94 -9.72 6.27
C LEU A 9 -8.92 -11.24 6.17
N GLU A 10 -8.67 -11.77 4.97
CA GLU A 10 -8.75 -13.21 4.70
C GLU A 10 -7.70 -13.98 5.51
N VAL A 11 -6.45 -13.52 5.46
CA VAL A 11 -5.32 -14.16 6.14
C VAL A 11 -5.48 -14.08 7.65
N LEU A 12 -5.85 -12.90 8.19
CA LEU A 12 -6.10 -12.74 9.62
C LEU A 12 -7.28 -13.58 10.09
N SER A 13 -8.31 -13.74 9.25
CA SER A 13 -9.43 -14.63 9.56
C SER A 13 -8.95 -16.07 9.71
N GLN A 14 -8.13 -16.57 8.77
CA GLN A 14 -7.54 -17.91 8.83
C GLN A 14 -6.63 -18.12 10.05
N TRP A 15 -5.99 -17.05 10.54
CA TRP A 15 -5.24 -17.04 11.79
C TRP A 15 -6.11 -16.78 13.04
N ARG A 16 -7.44 -16.86 12.88
CA ARG A 16 -8.45 -16.76 13.94
C ARG A 16 -8.42 -15.42 14.70
N ALA A 17 -8.08 -14.34 14.00
CA ALA A 17 -8.03 -13.01 14.59
C ALA A 17 -9.42 -12.52 15.03
N ASN A 18 -9.40 -11.58 15.99
CA ASN A 18 -10.54 -10.73 16.31
C ASN A 18 -10.53 -9.53 15.35
N ILE A 19 -11.56 -9.40 14.52
CA ILE A 19 -11.60 -8.47 13.40
C ILE A 19 -12.72 -7.46 13.63
N VAL A 20 -12.34 -6.20 13.82
CA VAL A 20 -13.26 -5.07 13.85
C VAL A 20 -13.36 -4.51 12.43
N ALA A 21 -14.48 -4.79 11.75
CA ALA A 21 -14.65 -4.42 10.35
C ALA A 21 -15.46 -3.13 10.22
N VAL A 22 -14.96 -2.19 9.41
CA VAL A 22 -15.72 -1.02 8.95
C VAL A 22 -15.78 -1.07 7.44
N ASP A 23 -16.98 -1.18 6.90
CA ASP A 23 -17.27 -1.08 5.47
C ASP A 23 -18.69 -0.54 5.25
N LEU A 24 -19.00 -0.18 4.01
CA LEU A 24 -20.27 0.47 3.65
C LEU A 24 -21.47 -0.41 4.01
N ALA A 25 -22.60 0.23 4.36
CA ALA A 25 -23.89 -0.41 4.60
C ALA A 25 -24.49 -1.01 3.31
N ARG A 26 -23.92 -2.14 2.88
CA ARG A 26 -24.30 -2.87 1.67
C ARG A 26 -24.38 -4.36 2.00
N PRO A 27 -25.57 -4.99 1.96
CA PRO A 27 -25.72 -6.40 2.34
C PRO A 27 -24.78 -7.36 1.62
N ALA A 28 -24.48 -7.10 0.33
CA ALA A 28 -23.53 -7.91 -0.43
C ALA A 28 -22.09 -7.84 0.09
N VAL A 29 -21.66 -6.69 0.61
CA VAL A 29 -20.33 -6.53 1.22
C VAL A 29 -20.28 -7.34 2.51
N TRP A 30 -21.26 -7.19 3.38
CA TRP A 30 -21.31 -7.89 4.67
C TRP A 30 -21.48 -9.40 4.53
N LYS A 31 -22.28 -9.87 3.57
CA LYS A 31 -22.38 -11.30 3.23
C LYS A 31 -21.01 -11.89 2.86
N ARG A 32 -20.21 -11.15 2.07
CA ARG A 32 -18.85 -11.56 1.72
C ARG A 32 -17.93 -11.55 2.94
N LEU A 33 -17.93 -10.47 3.75
CA LEU A 33 -17.09 -10.36 4.94
C LEU A 33 -17.39 -11.49 5.95
N MET A 34 -18.67 -11.73 6.25
CA MET A 34 -19.10 -12.81 7.13
C MET A 34 -18.68 -14.17 6.59
N GLY A 35 -18.82 -14.40 5.28
CA GLY A 35 -18.35 -15.63 4.64
C GLY A 35 -16.86 -15.88 4.81
N VAL A 36 -16.01 -14.87 4.57
CA VAL A 36 -14.56 -14.95 4.74
C VAL A 36 -14.18 -15.23 6.20
N VAL A 37 -14.76 -14.50 7.15
CA VAL A 37 -14.45 -14.68 8.56
C VAL A 37 -14.90 -16.05 9.07
N LYS A 38 -16.08 -16.52 8.65
CA LYS A 38 -16.61 -17.84 8.99
C LYS A 38 -15.73 -18.97 8.43
N GLN A 39 -15.26 -18.85 7.19
CA GLN A 39 -14.33 -19.82 6.59
C GLN A 39 -12.98 -19.86 7.30
N GLY A 40 -12.46 -18.69 7.71
CA GLY A 40 -11.20 -18.60 8.45
C GLY A 40 -11.30 -19.01 9.92
N ASN A 41 -12.50 -19.15 10.47
CA ASN A 41 -12.75 -19.34 11.90
C ASN A 41 -12.23 -18.17 12.76
N GLY A 42 -12.37 -16.94 12.25
CA GLY A 42 -12.11 -15.69 12.99
C GLY A 42 -13.36 -15.18 13.69
N LYS A 43 -13.20 -14.08 14.46
CA LYS A 43 -14.32 -13.38 15.10
C LYS A 43 -14.54 -12.03 14.44
N LEU A 44 -15.76 -11.75 13.99
CA LEU A 44 -16.13 -10.48 13.37
C LEU A 44 -16.90 -9.59 14.36
N TYR A 45 -16.49 -8.33 14.47
CA TYR A 45 -17.26 -7.25 15.08
C TYR A 45 -17.66 -6.28 13.97
N ALA A 46 -18.96 -6.05 13.84
CA ALA A 46 -19.55 -5.16 12.83
C ALA A 46 -20.30 -4.01 13.51
N PRO A 47 -20.21 -2.77 13.00
CA PRO A 47 -21.09 -1.70 13.42
C PRO A 47 -22.48 -1.98 12.85
N LEU A 48 -23.50 -1.88 13.70
CA LEU A 48 -24.90 -2.06 13.31
C LEU A 48 -25.66 -0.75 13.55
N SER A 49 -26.48 -0.33 12.60
CA SER A 49 -27.39 0.80 12.77
C SER A 49 -28.57 0.49 13.70
N HIS A 50 -28.93 -0.79 13.83
CA HIS A 50 -29.94 -1.30 14.74
C HIS A 50 -29.48 -2.62 15.38
N PRO A 51 -29.89 -2.92 16.63
CA PRO A 51 -29.58 -4.21 17.25
C PRO A 51 -30.10 -5.38 16.41
N ALA A 52 -29.24 -6.37 16.18
CA ALA A 52 -29.60 -7.63 15.54
C ALA A 52 -28.73 -8.76 16.07
N GLU A 53 -29.34 -9.93 16.26
CA GLU A 53 -28.66 -11.14 16.74
C GLU A 53 -28.61 -12.23 15.66
N ASP A 54 -29.54 -12.21 14.70
CA ASP A 54 -29.60 -13.17 13.61
C ASP A 54 -28.81 -12.69 12.39
N GLU A 55 -28.38 -13.63 11.55
CA GLU A 55 -27.58 -13.33 10.36
C GLU A 55 -28.33 -12.41 9.39
N SER A 56 -29.66 -12.55 9.27
CA SER A 56 -30.47 -11.69 8.41
C SER A 56 -30.49 -10.24 8.88
N GLY A 57 -30.72 -10.00 10.17
CA GLY A 57 -30.68 -8.66 10.75
C GLY A 57 -29.29 -8.04 10.67
N ILE A 58 -28.23 -8.81 10.94
CA ILE A 58 -26.85 -8.34 10.79
C ILE A 58 -26.59 -7.89 9.35
N LEU A 59 -26.98 -8.69 8.34
CA LEU A 59 -26.81 -8.31 6.93
C LEU A 59 -27.60 -7.06 6.53
N ALA A 60 -28.74 -6.81 7.16
CA ALA A 60 -29.58 -5.65 6.89
C ALA A 60 -29.04 -4.35 7.52
N PHE A 61 -28.46 -4.45 8.72
CA PHE A 61 -28.09 -3.28 9.52
C PHE A 61 -26.59 -3.04 9.65
N ALA A 62 -25.75 -3.97 9.20
CA ALA A 62 -24.30 -3.80 9.28
C ALA A 62 -23.80 -2.76 8.28
N GLY A 63 -22.88 -1.92 8.76
CA GLY A 63 -22.26 -0.89 7.94
C GLY A 63 -21.95 0.39 8.70
N ALA A 64 -20.90 1.07 8.26
CA ALA A 64 -20.66 2.46 8.59
C ALA A 64 -19.89 3.13 7.43
N ASN A 65 -20.18 4.40 7.17
CA ASN A 65 -19.57 5.16 6.11
C ASN A 65 -18.56 6.14 6.67
N LEU A 66 -17.28 5.91 6.35
CA LEU A 66 -16.16 6.75 6.78
C LEU A 66 -16.37 8.25 6.50
N LEU A 67 -17.07 8.62 5.42
CA LEU A 67 -17.25 10.02 5.03
C LEU A 67 -18.38 10.72 5.78
N THR A 68 -19.38 10.00 6.26
CA THR A 68 -20.58 10.59 6.88
C THR A 68 -20.69 10.28 8.37
N GLU A 69 -19.98 9.25 8.84
CA GLU A 69 -20.06 8.73 10.21
C GLU A 69 -18.65 8.69 10.85
N THR A 70 -17.75 9.60 10.45
CA THR A 70 -16.36 9.65 10.94
C THR A 70 -16.28 9.73 12.47
N PRO A 71 -17.02 10.64 13.16
CA PRO A 71 -16.98 10.72 14.62
C PRO A 71 -17.56 9.48 15.31
N GLU A 72 -18.65 8.91 14.78
CA GLU A 72 -19.32 7.74 15.32
C GLU A 72 -18.42 6.51 15.25
N ILE A 73 -17.72 6.32 14.13
CA ILE A 73 -16.73 5.24 13.97
C ILE A 73 -15.59 5.41 14.97
N ALA A 74 -15.05 6.62 15.14
CA ALA A 74 -14.01 6.87 16.12
C ALA A 74 -14.49 6.55 17.55
N HIS A 75 -15.69 7.00 17.92
CA HIS A 75 -16.29 6.70 19.21
C HIS A 75 -16.48 5.19 19.42
N TRP A 76 -16.99 4.48 18.41
CA TRP A 76 -17.20 3.04 18.46
C TRP A 76 -15.88 2.28 18.64
N LEU A 77 -14.82 2.64 17.92
CA LEU A 77 -13.51 2.01 18.07
C LEU A 77 -12.89 2.21 19.47
N LYS A 78 -13.19 3.34 20.13
CA LYS A 78 -12.76 3.57 21.52
C LYS A 78 -13.45 2.66 22.54
N SER A 79 -14.62 2.11 22.22
CA SER A 79 -15.38 1.25 23.14
C SER A 79 -14.78 -0.15 23.34
N PHE A 80 -13.87 -0.59 22.45
CA PHE A 80 -13.27 -1.92 22.54
C PHE A 80 -12.23 -2.01 23.65
N ALA A 81 -12.31 -3.05 24.48
CA ALA A 81 -11.32 -3.31 25.52
C ALA A 81 -10.06 -4.01 24.98
N GLY A 82 -8.90 -3.64 25.51
CA GLY A 82 -7.60 -4.23 25.18
C GLY A 82 -7.00 -3.74 23.86
N PRO A 83 -5.73 -4.11 23.55
CA PRO A 83 -4.98 -3.53 22.45
C PRO A 83 -5.69 -3.64 21.10
N LEU A 84 -5.60 -2.58 20.29
CA LEU A 84 -6.27 -2.48 19.00
C LEU A 84 -5.29 -2.06 17.90
N THR A 85 -5.41 -2.65 16.71
CA THR A 85 -4.69 -2.20 15.52
C THR A 85 -5.68 -1.68 14.50
N ILE A 86 -5.49 -0.43 14.05
CA ILE A 86 -6.38 0.23 13.08
C ILE A 86 -5.69 0.30 11.72
N GLY A 87 -6.26 -0.41 10.74
CA GLY A 87 -5.77 -0.44 9.37
C GLY A 87 -6.45 0.56 8.44
N GLY A 88 -5.66 1.40 7.76
CA GLY A 88 -6.13 2.39 6.80
C GLY A 88 -6.17 1.86 5.36
N TYR A 89 -7.18 1.04 5.03
CA TYR A 89 -7.24 0.32 3.73
C TYR A 89 -8.34 0.81 2.77
N ALA A 90 -9.02 1.92 3.06
CA ALA A 90 -10.05 2.45 2.16
C ALA A 90 -9.44 3.09 0.91
N TYR A 91 -10.12 2.89 -0.22
CA TYR A 91 -9.77 3.42 -1.52
C TYR A 91 -11.06 3.85 -2.24
N LEU A 92 -11.02 4.99 -2.90
CA LEU A 92 -12.05 5.50 -3.79
C LEU A 92 -11.37 6.19 -4.98
N ASP A 93 -12.12 6.47 -6.05
CA ASP A 93 -11.56 7.17 -7.22
C ASP A 93 -11.63 8.69 -7.06
N GLY A 94 -10.63 9.40 -7.61
CA GLY A 94 -10.62 10.85 -7.69
C GLY A 94 -10.64 11.55 -6.32
N GLN A 95 -11.39 12.66 -6.21
CA GLN A 95 -11.44 13.50 -5.00
C GLN A 95 -11.90 12.74 -3.75
N LEU A 96 -12.75 11.71 -3.94
CA LEU A 96 -13.26 10.91 -2.83
C LEU A 96 -12.14 10.10 -2.16
N HIS A 97 -11.06 9.77 -2.89
CA HIS A 97 -9.90 9.11 -2.29
C HIS A 97 -9.22 9.99 -1.23
N VAL A 98 -9.10 11.29 -1.53
CA VAL A 98 -8.51 12.27 -0.61
C VAL A 98 -9.41 12.40 0.61
N GLN A 99 -10.72 12.58 0.39
CA GLN A 99 -11.70 12.71 1.48
C GLN A 99 -11.72 11.48 2.40
N VAL A 100 -11.73 10.26 1.83
CA VAL A 100 -11.74 9.04 2.65
C VAL A 100 -10.43 8.82 3.38
N SER A 101 -9.30 9.25 2.80
CA SER A 101 -7.99 9.22 3.48
C SER A 101 -7.97 10.19 4.67
N MET A 102 -8.54 11.38 4.51
CA MET A 102 -8.70 12.34 5.61
C MET A 102 -9.65 11.82 6.70
N ALA A 103 -10.72 11.12 6.33
CA ALA A 103 -11.62 10.51 7.30
C ALA A 103 -10.93 9.40 8.11
N MET A 104 -10.16 8.52 7.46
CA MET A 104 -9.33 7.52 8.15
C MET A 104 -8.32 8.19 9.08
N ASP A 105 -7.66 9.25 8.62
CA ASP A 105 -6.72 10.04 9.40
C ASP A 105 -7.36 10.64 10.66
N ALA A 106 -8.54 11.26 10.53
CA ALA A 106 -9.28 11.85 11.65
C ALA A 106 -9.71 10.79 12.68
N ILE A 107 -10.17 9.61 12.23
CA ILE A 107 -10.51 8.49 13.12
C ILE A 107 -9.26 8.04 13.87
N MET A 108 -8.15 7.77 13.17
CA MET A 108 -6.92 7.27 13.78
C MET A 108 -6.36 8.26 14.80
N GLN A 109 -6.34 9.56 14.49
CA GLN A 109 -5.94 10.60 15.43
C GLN A 109 -6.83 10.64 16.68
N THR A 110 -8.15 10.61 16.49
CA THR A 110 -9.11 10.68 17.60
C THR A 110 -8.96 9.48 18.54
N VAL A 111 -8.78 8.28 17.99
CA VAL A 111 -8.63 7.07 18.81
C VAL A 111 -7.28 7.07 19.52
N THR A 112 -6.18 7.38 18.83
CA THR A 112 -4.83 7.37 19.42
C THR A 112 -4.59 8.48 20.44
N ALA A 113 -5.34 9.58 20.39
CA ALA A 113 -5.28 10.63 21.40
C ALA A 113 -5.78 10.18 22.78
N GLU A 114 -6.69 9.20 22.84
CA GLU A 114 -7.29 8.70 24.09
C GLU A 114 -6.81 7.29 24.46
N ARG A 115 -6.19 6.57 23.52
CA ARG A 115 -5.79 5.17 23.69
C ARG A 115 -4.31 4.94 23.36
N PRO A 116 -3.44 4.77 24.38
CA PRO A 116 -2.02 4.51 24.17
C PRO A 116 -1.72 3.08 23.70
N ASP A 117 -2.70 2.17 23.77
CA ASP A 117 -2.59 0.76 23.39
C ASP A 117 -2.99 0.48 21.92
N VAL A 118 -3.06 1.54 21.10
CA VAL A 118 -3.45 1.47 19.69
C VAL A 118 -2.24 1.52 18.79
N ALA A 119 -2.17 0.57 17.86
CA ALA A 119 -1.23 0.59 16.74
C ALA A 119 -1.94 0.99 15.44
N LEU A 120 -1.21 1.58 14.50
CA LEU A 120 -1.72 1.93 13.17
C LEU A 120 -1.09 1.03 12.11
N ALA A 121 -1.84 0.77 11.04
CA ALA A 121 -1.37 -0.01 9.91
C ALA A 121 -1.73 0.63 8.56
N PHE A 122 -0.76 0.69 7.65
CA PHE A 122 -0.94 1.25 6.31
C PHE A 122 -0.28 0.38 5.24
N LEU A 123 -0.78 0.49 4.01
CA LEU A 123 -0.19 -0.11 2.80
C LEU A 123 0.15 1.02 1.80
N PRO A 124 1.34 1.62 1.94
CA PRO A 124 1.86 2.55 0.94
C PRO A 124 1.93 1.90 -0.43
N THR A 125 1.65 2.69 -1.45
CA THR A 125 1.85 2.26 -2.84
C THR A 125 3.33 2.23 -3.17
N PRO A 126 3.82 1.28 -4.00
CA PRO A 126 5.19 1.31 -4.49
C PRO A 126 5.39 2.37 -5.59
N THR A 127 4.29 2.92 -6.13
CA THR A 127 4.27 3.96 -7.17
C THR A 127 4.27 5.38 -6.57
N ASP A 128 5.23 5.62 -5.68
CA ASP A 128 5.44 6.93 -5.05
C ASP A 128 6.94 7.26 -5.01
N VAL A 129 7.27 8.45 -4.49
CA VAL A 129 8.67 8.86 -4.28
C VAL A 129 9.13 8.41 -2.90
N PHE A 130 10.22 7.64 -2.86
CA PHE A 130 10.84 7.14 -1.64
C PHE A 130 12.34 7.43 -1.60
N ALA A 131 12.83 7.72 -0.40
CA ALA A 131 14.24 7.47 -0.11
C ALA A 131 14.44 5.95 0.00
N ILE A 132 15.51 5.43 -0.57
CA ILE A 132 15.83 4.00 -0.58
C ILE A 132 17.22 3.75 0.00
N SER A 133 17.44 2.52 0.47
CA SER A 133 18.73 2.11 1.03
C SER A 133 19.85 2.22 0.00
N PRO A 134 21.11 2.42 0.44
CA PRO A 134 22.26 2.45 -0.47
C PRO A 134 22.38 1.15 -1.28
N ASP A 135 22.10 -0.01 -0.68
CA ASP A 135 22.03 -1.31 -1.41
C ASP A 135 21.05 -1.27 -2.59
N ALA A 136 19.82 -0.78 -2.38
CA ALA A 136 18.84 -0.69 -3.44
C ALA A 136 19.27 0.30 -4.54
N ALA A 137 19.89 1.41 -4.14
CA ALA A 137 20.43 2.41 -5.06
C ALA A 137 21.62 1.87 -5.88
N ASP A 138 22.55 1.16 -5.25
CA ASP A 138 23.68 0.48 -5.88
C ASP A 138 23.17 -0.50 -6.94
N MET A 139 22.23 -1.37 -6.58
CA MET A 139 21.64 -2.34 -7.51
C MET A 139 20.97 -1.67 -8.71
N ALA A 140 20.19 -0.61 -8.49
CA ALA A 140 19.55 0.14 -9.57
C ALA A 140 20.60 0.75 -10.51
N GLN A 141 21.66 1.32 -9.97
CA GLN A 141 22.73 1.95 -10.75
C GLN A 141 23.55 0.90 -11.54
N SER A 142 23.90 -0.23 -10.93
CA SER A 142 24.57 -1.35 -11.62
C SER A 142 23.71 -1.88 -12.77
N ARG A 143 22.41 -2.12 -12.56
CA ARG A 143 21.50 -2.56 -13.63
C ARG A 143 21.34 -1.52 -14.74
N PHE A 144 21.38 -0.23 -14.41
CA PHE A 144 21.41 0.86 -15.40
C PHE A 144 22.71 0.82 -16.22
N GLU A 145 23.84 0.49 -15.62
CA GLU A 145 25.14 0.48 -16.30
C GLU A 145 25.37 -0.77 -17.14
N GLU A 146 25.00 -1.94 -16.63
CA GLU A 146 25.20 -3.28 -17.23
C GLU A 146 24.42 -3.47 -18.53
N ARG A 147 23.39 -2.67 -18.78
CA ARG A 147 22.56 -2.74 -19.98
C ARG A 147 23.26 -2.34 -21.30
N ARG A 148 24.60 -2.27 -21.33
CA ARG A 148 25.41 -1.72 -22.43
C ARG A 148 25.05 -2.32 -23.80
N LEU A 149 24.60 -3.58 -23.86
CA LEU A 149 24.19 -4.27 -25.09
C LEU A 149 22.82 -3.79 -25.65
N SER A 150 21.95 -3.21 -24.81
CA SER A 150 20.64 -2.66 -25.21
C SER A 150 20.71 -1.19 -25.68
N LYS A 151 21.82 -0.49 -25.42
CA LYS A 151 22.01 0.94 -25.76
C LYS A 151 21.88 1.23 -27.26
N LEU A 152 22.27 0.28 -28.11
CA LEU A 152 22.27 0.45 -29.57
C LEU A 152 20.87 0.65 -30.15
N TRP A 153 19.85 -0.05 -29.62
CA TRP A 153 18.46 0.07 -30.09
C TRP A 153 17.66 1.11 -29.29
N GLN A 154 18.08 1.44 -28.06
CA GLN A 154 17.44 2.45 -27.22
C GLN A 154 17.85 3.88 -27.59
N ALA A 155 19.07 4.10 -28.10
CA ALA A 155 19.55 5.43 -28.46
C ALA A 155 18.66 6.15 -29.50
N PRO A 156 18.18 5.49 -30.58
CA PRO A 156 17.21 6.08 -31.50
C PRO A 156 15.89 6.45 -30.81
N LEU A 157 15.34 5.57 -29.96
CA LEU A 157 14.09 5.83 -29.22
C LEU A 157 14.25 6.97 -28.21
N ARG A 158 15.42 7.07 -27.58
CA ARG A 158 15.77 8.17 -26.66
C ARG A 158 15.89 9.49 -27.42
N ALA A 159 16.50 9.50 -28.60
CA ALA A 159 16.58 10.69 -29.44
C ALA A 159 15.19 11.14 -29.92
N LEU A 160 14.37 10.21 -30.42
CA LEU A 160 13.02 10.48 -30.92
C LEU A 160 12.05 10.94 -29.84
N SER A 161 12.23 10.46 -28.60
CA SER A 161 11.40 10.87 -27.45
C SER A 161 11.86 12.18 -26.77
N GLY A 162 12.86 12.88 -27.31
CA GLY A 162 13.41 14.08 -26.67
C GLY A 162 14.11 13.77 -25.34
N GLN A 163 14.81 12.63 -25.28
CA GLN A 163 15.54 12.09 -24.13
C GLN A 163 14.70 11.63 -22.93
N ARG A 164 13.37 11.56 -23.08
CA ARG A 164 12.42 11.20 -22.01
C ARG A 164 12.39 9.71 -21.68
N PHE A 165 12.79 8.84 -22.61
CA PHE A 165 12.85 7.40 -22.36
C PHE A 165 14.19 6.95 -21.79
N PHE A 166 14.14 5.86 -21.03
CA PHE A 166 15.33 5.15 -20.52
C PHE A 166 16.21 5.95 -19.55
N GLU A 167 15.59 6.87 -18.78
CA GLU A 167 16.22 7.63 -17.70
C GLU A 167 16.65 6.71 -16.55
N PRO A 168 17.71 7.07 -15.80
CA PRO A 168 18.12 6.30 -14.62
C PRO A 168 17.06 6.33 -13.53
N ASN A 169 16.86 5.19 -12.87
CA ASN A 169 16.00 5.13 -11.69
C ASN A 169 16.57 6.01 -10.56
N ILE A 170 17.89 5.99 -10.40
CA ILE A 170 18.63 6.78 -9.43
C ILE A 170 19.45 7.82 -10.18
N ASP A 171 18.96 9.05 -10.18
CA ASP A 171 19.64 10.19 -10.77
C ASP A 171 20.72 10.76 -9.82
N ARG A 172 20.40 10.81 -8.53
CA ARG A 172 21.26 11.41 -7.50
C ARG A 172 21.16 10.66 -6.18
N ARG A 173 22.27 10.69 -5.44
CA ARG A 173 22.38 10.24 -4.06
C ARG A 173 22.48 11.42 -3.09
N TYR A 174 22.00 11.18 -1.87
CA TYR A 174 21.89 12.20 -0.83
C TYR A 174 22.51 11.67 0.45
N MET A 175 23.25 12.53 1.15
CA MET A 175 23.74 12.23 2.49
C MET A 175 22.69 12.63 3.53
N LEU A 176 22.37 11.70 4.42
CA LEU A 176 21.56 11.94 5.61
C LEU A 176 22.39 12.65 6.70
N PRO A 177 21.74 13.28 7.69
CA PRO A 177 22.44 13.95 8.80
C PRO A 177 23.38 13.04 9.61
N ASP A 178 23.14 11.74 9.61
CA ASP A 178 23.97 10.72 10.28
C ASP A 178 25.13 10.21 9.40
N GLY A 179 25.33 10.79 8.21
CA GLY A 179 26.39 10.44 7.28
C GLY A 179 26.08 9.28 6.33
N ARG A 180 24.95 8.59 6.48
CA ARG A 180 24.55 7.53 5.54
C ARG A 180 24.13 8.12 4.20
N GLU A 181 24.40 7.39 3.13
CA GLU A 181 23.98 7.75 1.78
C GLU A 181 22.68 7.03 1.40
N VAL A 182 21.74 7.75 0.81
CA VAL A 182 20.46 7.20 0.31
C VAL A 182 20.22 7.61 -1.15
N GLY A 183 19.55 6.74 -1.89
CA GLY A 183 18.99 7.09 -3.20
C GLY A 183 17.59 7.68 -3.05
N ILE A 184 17.13 8.42 -4.06
CA ILE A 184 15.70 8.75 -4.23
C ILE A 184 15.22 8.07 -5.51
N THR A 185 14.20 7.23 -5.37
CA THR A 185 13.49 6.65 -6.52
C THR A 185 12.19 7.42 -6.74
N ASP A 186 11.96 7.85 -7.98
CA ASP A 186 10.70 8.46 -8.40
C ASP A 186 9.88 7.46 -9.22
N ASN A 187 8.94 6.80 -8.55
CA ASN A 187 8.00 5.87 -9.16
C ASN A 187 6.60 6.46 -9.31
N LEU A 188 6.46 7.79 -9.30
CA LEU A 188 5.15 8.41 -9.52
C LEU A 188 4.59 8.02 -10.89
N VAL A 189 3.38 7.49 -10.88
CA VAL A 189 2.63 7.17 -12.08
C VAL A 189 1.62 8.28 -12.32
N LEU A 190 1.93 9.20 -13.23
CA LEU A 190 1.09 10.37 -13.54
C LEU A 190 -0.35 9.99 -13.91
N GLN A 191 -0.54 8.82 -14.52
CA GLN A 191 -1.82 8.26 -14.95
C GLN A 191 -2.73 7.91 -13.77
N GLN A 192 -2.19 7.70 -12.56
CA GLN A 192 -3.01 7.55 -11.34
C GLN A 192 -3.60 8.90 -10.87
N GLY A 193 -3.02 10.02 -11.31
CA GLY A 193 -3.51 11.36 -11.07
C GLY A 193 -3.16 11.93 -9.69
N PRO A 194 -3.31 13.26 -9.52
CA PRO A 194 -2.87 13.97 -8.32
C PRO A 194 -3.66 13.57 -7.07
N ASN A 195 -4.94 13.24 -7.20
CA ASN A 195 -5.78 12.81 -6.07
C ASN A 195 -5.28 11.49 -5.47
N TYR A 196 -4.86 10.54 -6.32
CA TYR A 196 -4.30 9.27 -5.85
C TYR A 196 -2.97 9.50 -5.11
N ALA A 197 -2.07 10.27 -5.73
CA ALA A 197 -0.77 10.60 -5.14
C ALA A 197 -0.94 11.29 -3.78
N LEU A 198 -1.82 12.29 -3.69
CA LEU A 198 -2.10 12.99 -2.44
C LEU A 198 -2.69 12.06 -1.38
N ALA A 199 -3.70 11.24 -1.73
CA ALA A 199 -4.34 10.31 -0.81
C ALA A 199 -3.34 9.30 -0.20
N LYS A 200 -2.46 8.71 -1.03
CA LYS A 200 -1.41 7.80 -0.57
C LYS A 200 -0.33 8.52 0.23
N ARG A 201 -0.01 9.76 -0.11
CA ARG A 201 0.97 10.56 0.63
C ARG A 201 0.47 10.97 2.01
N LEU A 202 -0.83 11.29 2.16
CA LEU A 202 -1.45 11.57 3.46
C LEU A 202 -1.29 10.38 4.43
N GLN A 203 -1.46 9.14 3.95
CA GLN A 203 -1.28 7.93 4.75
C GLN A 203 0.18 7.80 5.24
N GLN A 204 1.16 8.06 4.37
CA GLN A 204 2.58 8.03 4.74
C GLN A 204 2.92 9.14 5.77
N TRP A 205 2.42 10.36 5.57
CA TRP A 205 2.66 11.44 6.53
C TRP A 205 2.06 11.13 7.90
N ARG A 206 0.86 10.56 7.96
CA ARG A 206 0.29 10.07 9.22
C ARG A 206 1.19 9.02 9.87
N ALA A 207 1.67 8.05 9.10
CA ALA A 207 2.56 7.02 9.63
C ALA A 207 3.81 7.61 10.31
N LEU A 208 4.48 8.58 9.65
CA LEU A 208 5.64 9.27 10.20
C LEU A 208 5.29 10.07 11.47
N VAL A 209 4.21 10.86 11.42
CA VAL A 209 3.80 11.70 12.55
C VAL A 209 3.41 10.85 13.76
N SER A 210 2.59 9.83 13.56
CA SER A 210 2.16 8.93 14.65
C SER A 210 3.36 8.22 15.28
N ARG A 211 4.28 7.71 14.48
CA ARG A 211 5.48 7.06 15.01
C ARG A 211 6.36 8.03 15.80
N ALA A 212 6.56 9.25 15.29
CA ALA A 212 7.30 10.29 16.00
C ALA A 212 6.64 10.69 17.34
N GLN A 213 5.33 10.48 17.46
CA GLN A 213 4.56 10.68 18.70
C GLN A 213 4.56 9.46 19.64
N GLY A 214 5.34 8.41 19.35
CA GLY A 214 5.44 7.23 20.19
C GLY A 214 4.36 6.18 19.95
N ILE A 215 3.64 6.25 18.82
CA ILE A 215 2.63 5.25 18.44
C ILE A 215 3.29 4.15 17.59
N SER A 216 2.93 2.89 17.82
CA SER A 216 3.35 1.78 16.96
C SER A 216 2.70 1.87 15.59
N VAL A 217 3.50 1.80 14.52
CA VAL A 217 3.00 1.95 13.15
C VAL A 217 3.61 0.89 12.23
N SER A 218 2.80 -0.07 11.79
CA SER A 218 3.18 -0.99 10.72
C SER A 218 2.90 -0.36 9.36
N VAL A 219 3.92 -0.19 8.53
CA VAL A 219 3.78 0.50 7.25
C VAL A 219 4.74 -0.08 6.23
N ASN A 220 4.27 -1.09 5.52
CA ASN A 220 5.08 -1.83 4.56
C ASN A 220 4.67 -1.46 3.14
N VAL A 221 5.61 -0.94 2.36
CA VAL A 221 5.38 -0.63 0.94
C VAL A 221 4.95 -1.91 0.23
N ALA A 222 3.71 -1.95 -0.23
CA ALA A 222 3.12 -3.13 -0.83
C ALA A 222 3.64 -3.34 -2.26
N PRO A 223 3.66 -4.58 -2.77
CA PRO A 223 4.02 -4.83 -4.15
C PRO A 223 2.99 -4.25 -5.12
N SER A 224 3.41 -4.08 -6.37
CA SER A 224 2.47 -3.88 -7.46
C SER A 224 1.66 -5.14 -7.62
N THR A 225 0.32 -5.03 -7.61
CA THR A 225 -0.58 -6.19 -7.59
C THR A 225 -1.65 -6.06 -8.67
N THR A 226 -1.98 -7.17 -9.33
CA THR A 226 -3.06 -7.28 -10.34
C THR A 226 -4.47 -7.21 -9.73
N THR A 227 -4.74 -6.16 -8.97
CA THR A 227 -6.07 -5.90 -8.37
C THR A 227 -7.11 -5.55 -9.43
N ARG A 228 -8.39 -5.77 -9.12
CA ARG A 228 -9.50 -5.39 -10.02
C ARG A 228 -9.50 -3.90 -10.34
N SER A 229 -9.07 -3.05 -9.42
CA SER A 229 -8.94 -1.60 -9.65
C SER A 229 -7.89 -1.26 -10.71
N VAL A 230 -6.77 -2.00 -10.74
CA VAL A 230 -5.70 -1.78 -11.72
C VAL A 230 -6.09 -2.33 -13.08
N VAL A 231 -6.64 -3.55 -13.13
CA VAL A 231 -6.96 -4.24 -14.40
C VAL A 231 -8.06 -3.52 -15.19
N LYS A 232 -8.89 -2.70 -14.54
CA LYS A 232 -9.88 -1.84 -15.22
C LYS A 232 -9.25 -0.78 -16.13
N ASN A 233 -8.03 -0.34 -15.83
CA ASN A 233 -7.30 0.60 -16.69
C ASN A 233 -6.41 -0.20 -17.65
N LEU A 234 -6.79 -0.25 -18.93
CA LEU A 234 -6.09 -1.04 -19.95
C LEU A 234 -4.61 -0.66 -20.10
N ALA A 235 -4.26 0.62 -19.94
CA ALA A 235 -2.88 1.07 -20.04
C ALA A 235 -2.03 0.57 -18.86
N LEU A 236 -2.58 0.62 -17.63
CA LEU A 236 -1.90 0.09 -16.45
C LEU A 236 -1.82 -1.44 -16.49
N ALA A 237 -2.87 -2.12 -16.94
CA ALA A 237 -2.89 -3.57 -17.12
C ALA A 237 -1.82 -4.02 -18.12
N ALA A 238 -1.71 -3.35 -19.27
CA ALA A 238 -0.69 -3.63 -20.26
C ALA A 238 0.72 -3.33 -19.73
N ALA A 239 0.90 -2.23 -18.99
CA ALA A 239 2.19 -1.89 -18.37
C ALA A 239 2.62 -2.95 -17.35
N TYR A 240 1.68 -3.47 -16.55
CA TYR A 240 1.95 -4.53 -15.58
C TYR A 240 2.31 -5.84 -16.26
N ALA A 241 1.64 -6.19 -17.37
CA ALA A 241 1.98 -7.35 -18.17
C ALA A 241 3.37 -7.26 -18.83
N GLY A 242 3.90 -6.05 -19.02
CA GLY A 242 5.26 -5.82 -19.53
C GLY A 242 6.30 -5.53 -18.45
N ALA A 243 5.93 -5.56 -17.16
CA ALA A 243 6.80 -5.15 -16.06
C ALA A 243 8.04 -6.05 -15.90
N ASP A 244 7.88 -7.35 -16.16
CA ASP A 244 8.95 -8.35 -16.10
C ASP A 244 10.12 -8.04 -17.04
N TRP A 245 9.86 -7.37 -18.18
CA TRP A 245 10.92 -6.92 -19.11
C TRP A 245 11.92 -5.96 -18.46
N PHE A 246 11.50 -5.29 -17.40
CA PHE A 246 12.33 -4.36 -16.63
C PHE A 246 12.75 -4.92 -15.27
N GLY A 247 12.42 -6.18 -14.97
CA GLY A 247 12.73 -6.83 -13.69
C GLY A 247 11.86 -6.36 -12.54
N VAL A 248 10.62 -5.94 -12.84
CA VAL A 248 9.59 -5.61 -11.84
C VAL A 248 8.59 -6.75 -11.78
N GLU A 249 8.47 -7.37 -10.61
CA GLU A 249 7.47 -8.41 -10.35
C GLU A 249 6.14 -7.79 -9.95
N VAL A 250 5.08 -8.21 -10.64
CA VAL A 250 3.70 -7.89 -10.29
C VAL A 250 3.07 -9.11 -9.63
N PHE A 251 2.63 -8.94 -8.39
CA PHE A 251 2.17 -10.02 -7.55
C PHE A 251 0.70 -10.33 -7.82
N ASN A 252 0.32 -11.58 -7.57
CA ASN A 252 -1.09 -11.95 -7.43
C ASN A 252 -1.66 -11.36 -6.12
N PRO A 253 -2.96 -11.04 -6.06
CA PRO A 253 -3.61 -10.52 -4.85
C PRO A 253 -3.42 -11.42 -3.63
N GLU A 254 -3.53 -12.74 -3.79
CA GLU A 254 -3.41 -13.71 -2.70
C GLU A 254 -2.01 -13.68 -2.08
N THR A 255 -0.96 -13.65 -2.92
CA THR A 255 0.44 -13.53 -2.46
C THR A 255 0.65 -12.22 -1.73
N SER A 256 0.12 -11.12 -2.27
CA SER A 256 0.27 -9.80 -1.68
C SER A 256 -0.45 -9.71 -0.33
N ASN A 257 -1.65 -10.29 -0.21
CA ASN A 257 -2.41 -10.35 1.02
C ASN A 257 -1.68 -11.15 2.10
N ALA A 258 -1.17 -12.34 1.75
CA ALA A 258 -0.40 -13.18 2.67
C ALA A 258 0.85 -12.45 3.17
N LEU A 259 1.60 -11.83 2.26
CA LEU A 259 2.82 -11.11 2.59
C LEU A 259 2.53 -9.89 3.47
N MET A 260 1.56 -9.05 3.12
CA MET A 260 1.23 -7.84 3.88
C MET A 260 0.62 -8.15 5.25
N ALA A 261 -0.17 -9.22 5.37
CA ALA A 261 -0.66 -9.69 6.66
C ALA A 261 0.46 -10.24 7.54
N ALA A 262 1.41 -10.99 6.96
CA ALA A 262 2.58 -11.49 7.68
C ALA A 262 3.47 -10.35 8.17
N MET A 263 3.73 -9.35 7.33
CA MET A 263 4.50 -8.15 7.71
C MET A 263 3.81 -7.35 8.82
N LEU A 264 2.48 -7.21 8.76
CA LEU A 264 1.72 -6.59 9.85
C LEU A 264 1.91 -7.33 11.17
N VAL A 265 1.78 -8.66 11.17
CA VAL A 265 1.94 -9.44 12.40
C VAL A 265 3.39 -9.41 12.90
N HIS A 266 4.37 -9.48 11.99
CA HIS A 266 5.79 -9.31 12.31
C HIS A 266 6.02 -7.98 13.05
N ASP A 267 5.55 -6.87 12.48
CA ASP A 267 5.74 -5.54 13.05
C ASP A 267 5.08 -5.36 14.42
N LEU A 268 3.96 -6.03 14.66
CA LEU A 268 3.24 -5.99 15.94
C LEU A 268 3.80 -6.94 17.01
N ARG A 269 4.74 -7.81 16.65
CA ARG A 269 5.24 -8.89 17.53
C ARG A 269 6.74 -8.89 17.71
N TYR A 270 7.48 -8.35 16.75
CA TYR A 270 8.92 -8.26 16.80
C TYR A 270 9.33 -6.91 17.39
N GLU A 271 9.86 -6.93 18.61
CA GLU A 271 10.17 -5.72 19.38
C GLU A 271 11.22 -4.82 18.71
N GLN A 272 12.08 -5.39 17.84
CA GLN A 272 13.09 -4.63 17.11
C GLN A 272 12.64 -4.18 15.71
N SER A 273 11.37 -4.40 15.33
CA SER A 273 10.84 -3.87 14.07
C SER A 273 10.87 -2.33 14.09
N ALA A 274 11.16 -1.71 12.95
CA ALA A 274 10.98 -0.28 12.75
C ALA A 274 9.59 0.24 13.14
N ALA A 275 8.55 -0.60 13.12
CA ALA A 275 7.20 -0.24 13.55
C ALA A 275 7.09 0.12 15.03
N ASN A 276 7.98 -0.40 15.87
CA ASN A 276 8.04 -0.07 17.29
C ASN A 276 8.74 1.30 17.48
N PRO A 277 8.07 2.30 18.07
CA PRO A 277 8.64 3.64 18.24
C PRO A 277 9.86 3.67 19.18
N ALA A 278 10.04 2.66 20.03
CA ALA A 278 11.22 2.53 20.88
C ALA A 278 12.50 2.19 20.10
N VAL A 279 12.38 1.65 18.88
CA VAL A 279 13.51 1.40 17.98
C VAL A 279 13.94 2.73 17.38
N GLN A 280 15.20 3.11 17.57
CA GLN A 280 15.73 4.35 17.02
C GLN A 280 16.01 4.20 15.52
N LEU A 281 15.42 5.07 14.72
CA LEU A 281 15.75 5.23 13.30
C LEU A 281 16.75 6.37 13.15
N GLY A 282 17.74 6.24 12.27
CA GLY A 282 18.65 7.35 11.95
C GLY A 282 17.98 8.45 11.12
N HIS A 283 16.93 8.11 10.37
CA HIS A 283 16.07 9.04 9.64
C HIS A 283 14.63 8.51 9.56
N PRO A 284 13.58 9.37 9.68
CA PRO A 284 12.19 8.90 9.70
C PRO A 284 11.75 8.08 8.48
N THR A 285 12.35 8.31 7.30
CA THR A 285 12.00 7.57 6.08
C THR A 285 12.43 6.11 6.09
N GLU A 286 13.33 5.69 6.99
CA GLU A 286 13.68 4.27 7.15
C GLU A 286 12.48 3.41 7.51
N LEU A 287 11.47 4.02 8.14
CA LEU A 287 10.19 3.39 8.44
C LEU A 287 9.55 2.76 7.18
N PHE A 288 9.79 3.33 6.00
CA PHE A 288 9.29 2.78 4.74
C PHE A 288 10.27 1.84 4.05
N MET A 289 11.56 1.91 4.39
CA MET A 289 12.62 1.12 3.74
C MET A 289 12.67 -0.31 4.31
N GLU A 290 12.56 -0.44 5.63
CA GLU A 290 12.53 -1.73 6.30
C GLU A 290 11.23 -2.47 5.96
N GLY A 291 11.34 -3.74 5.55
CA GLY A 291 10.16 -4.53 5.18
C GLY A 291 9.46 -4.11 3.87
N ALA A 292 10.06 -3.21 3.08
CA ALA A 292 9.51 -2.79 1.80
C ALA A 292 9.44 -3.94 0.78
N ASN A 293 8.25 -4.21 0.26
CA ASN A 293 8.00 -5.24 -0.74
C ASN A 293 7.66 -4.61 -2.09
N HIS A 294 8.53 -3.75 -2.59
CA HIS A 294 8.29 -2.90 -3.78
C HIS A 294 8.33 -3.63 -5.13
N GLY A 295 8.27 -4.97 -5.17
CA GLY A 295 8.28 -5.78 -6.40
C GLY A 295 9.48 -5.52 -7.33
N GLY A 296 10.62 -5.10 -6.80
CA GLY A 296 11.79 -4.73 -7.61
C GLY A 296 11.85 -3.29 -8.09
N LEU A 297 10.76 -2.49 -8.01
CA LEU A 297 10.71 -1.09 -8.51
C LEU A 297 11.83 -0.17 -8.01
N TRP A 298 12.30 -0.34 -6.78
CA TRP A 298 13.39 0.48 -6.25
C TRP A 298 14.78 0.05 -6.75
N ARG A 299 14.88 -1.17 -7.27
CA ARG A 299 16.12 -1.82 -7.69
C ARG A 299 16.23 -1.92 -9.21
N VAL A 300 15.24 -1.48 -9.98
CA VAL A 300 15.35 -1.51 -11.45
C VAL A 300 16.26 -0.40 -11.97
N GLY A 301 16.84 -0.62 -13.15
CA GLY A 301 17.76 0.35 -13.74
C GLY A 301 17.08 1.63 -14.21
N PHE A 302 15.81 1.57 -14.62
CA PHE A 302 15.14 2.70 -15.25
C PHE A 302 14.11 3.36 -14.35
N ALA A 303 13.99 4.68 -14.43
CA ALA A 303 12.89 5.38 -13.78
C ALA A 303 11.56 4.93 -14.40
N SER A 304 10.57 4.60 -13.56
CA SER A 304 9.27 4.06 -13.99
C SER A 304 8.62 4.91 -15.08
N ARG A 305 8.62 6.24 -14.92
CA ARG A 305 8.08 7.21 -15.89
C ARG A 305 8.72 7.13 -17.30
N SER A 306 9.95 6.65 -17.38
CA SER A 306 10.74 6.63 -18.62
C SER A 306 10.60 5.32 -19.41
N VAL A 307 9.94 4.31 -18.83
CA VAL A 307 9.77 2.98 -19.44
C VAL A 307 8.35 2.46 -19.41
N MET A 308 7.44 3.08 -18.67
CA MET A 308 6.07 2.57 -18.51
C MET A 308 5.28 2.47 -19.82
N GLU A 309 5.42 3.43 -20.74
CA GLU A 309 4.78 3.36 -22.06
C GLU A 309 5.34 2.20 -22.90
N ILE A 310 6.64 1.94 -22.75
CA ILE A 310 7.34 0.84 -23.43
C ILE A 310 6.90 -0.50 -22.83
N ALA A 311 6.80 -0.59 -21.50
CA ALA A 311 6.26 -1.75 -20.81
C ALA A 311 4.83 -2.04 -21.29
N ALA A 312 3.98 -1.02 -21.43
CA ALA A 312 2.62 -1.20 -21.95
C ALA A 312 2.60 -1.74 -23.38
N LEU A 313 3.46 -1.22 -24.27
CA LEU A 313 3.58 -1.71 -25.65
C LEU A 313 4.06 -3.18 -25.71
N LEU A 314 5.04 -3.55 -24.88
CA LEU A 314 5.56 -4.91 -24.80
C LEU A 314 4.53 -5.88 -24.21
N GLY A 315 3.83 -5.48 -23.15
CA GLY A 315 2.77 -6.26 -22.52
C GLY A 315 1.57 -6.49 -23.46
N TRP A 316 1.17 -5.48 -24.23
CA TRP A 316 0.12 -5.63 -25.25
C TRP A 316 0.52 -6.68 -26.30
N ARG A 317 1.75 -6.60 -26.82
CA ARG A 317 2.26 -7.57 -27.81
C ARG A 317 2.27 -9.00 -27.27
N GLY A 318 2.67 -9.20 -26.02
CA GLY A 318 2.60 -10.50 -25.34
C GLY A 318 1.17 -11.03 -25.24
N ALA A 319 0.21 -10.18 -24.88
CA ALA A 319 -1.20 -10.56 -24.75
C ALA A 319 -1.87 -10.91 -26.09
N LEU A 320 -1.46 -10.28 -27.20
CA LEU A 320 -1.92 -10.63 -28.54
C LEU A 320 -1.31 -11.94 -29.07
N ALA A 321 -0.06 -12.24 -28.70
CA ALA A 321 0.62 -13.46 -29.13
C ALA A 321 0.17 -14.72 -28.36
N ALA A 322 -0.46 -14.54 -27.19
CA ALA A 322 -1.02 -15.62 -26.36
C ALA A 322 -2.49 -15.96 -26.69
N ARG A 323 -3.09 -15.30 -27.70
CA ARG A 323 -4.42 -15.59 -28.24
C ARG A 323 -4.30 -16.32 -29.58
#